data_AF-A0A251WGY5-F1
#
_entry.id   AF-A0A251WGY5-F1
#
_cell.length_a   1.000
_cell.length_b   1.000
_cell.length_c   1.000
_cell.angle_alpha   90.00
_cell.angle_beta   90.00
_cell.angle_gamma   90.00
#
_symmetry.space_group_name_H-M   'P 1'
#
loop_
_entity.id
_entity.type
_entity.pdbx_description
1 polymer ?
#
loop_
_entity_poly.entity_id
_entity_poly.type
_entity_poly.pdbx_seq_one_letter_code
_entity_poly.pdbx_strand_id
1 'polypeptide(L)'
;KVAEDTTSTLKFSISKVLFEDIGLTYHDDVAGNDVKLHLGEFTTKIKTFDLNKQRYLIKQLSLKNTSLNYLQQKPLTQLVQHISKSVDSAEKEQGKLPYIEVEDFVFNNIKLNYDDQLSATRALAVINTLGLAKLKVDLTNSKYEADEAKLHQSNILFAFKPAPASKTSTAKKDTVTTAPSPLALLLKKIDLQGNSFQFDNLGAKPTNKGIDFNHLNISGLNLGANNVSYNASGIKANVENGTLRDKKRVYAYWFKRRCRV
;
A
#
# COMPACT_ATOMS: atom_id res chain seq x y z
N LYS A 1 -37.19 31.25 15.51
CA LYS A 1 -35.81 30.86 15.89
C LYS A 1 -35.84 29.35 16.08
N VAL A 2 -35.43 28.58 15.08
CA VAL A 2 -35.34 27.12 15.19
C VAL A 2 -34.16 26.84 16.13
N ALA A 3 -34.37 26.03 17.16
CA ALA A 3 -33.31 25.65 18.08
C ALA A 3 -32.21 24.94 17.28
N GLU A 4 -30.96 25.37 17.45
CA GLU A 4 -29.82 24.62 16.94
C GLU A 4 -29.88 23.21 17.53
N ASP A 5 -29.89 22.22 16.64
CA ASP A 5 -29.75 20.82 17.00
C ASP A 5 -28.37 20.66 17.64
N THR A 6 -28.32 20.45 18.96
CA THR A 6 -27.07 20.18 19.68
C THR A 6 -26.67 18.75 19.36
N THR A 7 -26.10 18.55 18.17
CA THR A 7 -25.68 17.23 17.69
C THR A 7 -24.71 16.63 18.70
N SER A 8 -25.22 15.73 19.54
CA SER A 8 -24.41 14.88 20.40
C SER A 8 -23.42 14.14 19.50
N THR A 9 -22.13 14.28 19.79
CA THR A 9 -21.10 13.54 19.08
C THR A 9 -21.41 12.05 19.17
N LEU A 10 -21.60 11.40 18.03
CA LEU A 10 -21.91 9.97 17.96
C LEU A 10 -20.80 9.19 18.67
N LYS A 11 -21.11 8.56 19.80
CA LYS A 11 -20.19 7.71 20.56
C LYS A 11 -20.52 6.25 20.30
N PHE A 12 -19.68 5.58 19.53
CA PHE A 12 -19.71 4.12 19.40
C PHE A 12 -18.30 3.55 19.50
N SER A 13 -18.23 2.28 19.87
CA SER A 13 -16.97 1.53 19.92
C SER A 13 -17.15 0.19 19.27
N ILE A 14 -16.10 -0.28 18.59
CA ILE A 14 -16.03 -1.62 18.01
C ILE A 14 -14.98 -2.36 18.82
N SER A 15 -15.32 -3.53 19.36
CA SER A 15 -14.38 -4.35 20.14
C SER A 15 -13.88 -5.55 19.36
N LYS A 16 -14.77 -6.30 18.71
CA LYS A 16 -14.41 -7.47 17.91
C LYS A 16 -15.25 -7.48 16.65
N VAL A 17 -14.61 -7.81 15.52
CA VAL A 17 -15.31 -8.11 14.27
C VAL A 17 -14.83 -9.45 13.78
N LEU A 18 -15.78 -10.29 13.36
CA LEU A 18 -15.54 -11.55 12.69
C LEU A 18 -16.45 -11.58 11.47
N PHE A 19 -15.85 -11.77 10.31
CA PHE A 19 -16.56 -12.03 9.06
C PHE A 19 -15.98 -13.30 8.45
N GLU A 20 -16.86 -14.18 8.01
CA GLU A 20 -16.50 -15.46 7.42
C GLU A 20 -17.34 -15.65 6.15
N ASP A 21 -16.69 -16.12 5.10
CA ASP A 21 -17.28 -16.50 3.82
C ASP A 21 -18.22 -15.44 3.21
N ILE A 22 -17.69 -14.24 2.97
CA ILE A 22 -18.44 -13.14 2.35
C ILE A 22 -18.06 -13.02 0.87
N GLY A 23 -19.04 -13.12 -0.01
CA GLY A 23 -18.92 -12.75 -1.42
C GLY A 23 -19.53 -11.37 -1.68
N LEU A 24 -18.78 -10.48 -2.31
CA LEU A 24 -19.25 -9.18 -2.80
C LEU A 24 -18.93 -9.08 -4.30
N THR A 25 -19.95 -8.73 -5.09
CA THR A 25 -19.79 -8.33 -6.49
C THR A 25 -20.37 -6.94 -6.66
N TYR A 26 -19.61 -6.05 -7.27
CA TYR A 26 -20.03 -4.69 -7.60
C TYR A 26 -19.65 -4.41 -9.05
N HIS A 27 -20.60 -3.89 -9.81
CA HIS A 27 -20.46 -3.59 -11.23
C HIS A 27 -21.12 -2.24 -11.51
N ASP A 28 -20.35 -1.32 -12.06
CA ASP A 28 -20.76 0.04 -12.39
C ASP A 28 -20.26 0.41 -13.78
N ASP A 29 -21.17 0.37 -14.74
CA ASP A 29 -20.92 0.75 -16.13
C ASP A 29 -20.62 2.25 -16.30
N VAL A 30 -21.16 3.10 -15.43
CA VAL A 30 -21.04 4.56 -15.56
C VAL A 30 -19.62 4.99 -15.22
N ALA A 31 -19.11 4.57 -14.05
CA ALA A 31 -17.74 4.85 -13.64
C ALA A 31 -16.72 3.85 -14.22
N GLY A 32 -17.20 2.73 -14.77
CA GLY A 32 -16.37 1.67 -15.34
C GLY A 32 -15.69 0.78 -14.30
N ASN A 33 -16.29 0.59 -13.13
CA ASN A 33 -15.72 -0.22 -12.05
C ASN A 33 -16.34 -1.62 -12.01
N ASP A 34 -15.51 -2.67 -11.99
CA ASP A 34 -15.93 -4.06 -11.73
C ASP A 34 -15.08 -4.62 -10.58
N VAL A 35 -15.76 -5.06 -9.52
CA VAL A 35 -15.13 -5.53 -8.30
C VAL A 35 -15.74 -6.86 -7.88
N LYS A 36 -14.87 -7.86 -7.65
CA LYS A 36 -15.24 -9.14 -7.05
C LYS A 36 -14.34 -9.41 -5.86
N LEU A 37 -14.93 -9.43 -4.68
CA LEU A 37 -14.28 -9.79 -3.43
C LEU A 37 -14.87 -11.11 -2.94
N HIS A 38 -13.99 -12.05 -2.64
CA HIS A 38 -14.31 -13.20 -1.81
C HIS A 38 -13.46 -13.10 -0.55
N LEU A 39 -14.12 -12.88 0.58
CA LEU A 39 -13.54 -12.75 1.91
C LEU A 39 -13.69 -14.10 2.63
N GLY A 40 -12.58 -14.81 2.82
CA GLY A 40 -12.59 -16.10 3.50
C GLY A 40 -12.82 -15.96 5.00
N GLU A 41 -11.85 -15.37 5.71
CA GLU A 41 -11.97 -15.06 7.14
C GLU A 41 -11.29 -13.73 7.43
N PHE A 42 -12.01 -12.83 8.09
CA PHE A 42 -11.48 -11.60 8.66
C PHE A 42 -11.78 -11.54 10.15
N THR A 43 -10.74 -11.37 10.95
CA THR A 43 -10.86 -11.20 12.40
C THR A 43 -10.11 -9.96 12.84
N THR A 44 -10.75 -9.12 13.66
CA THR A 44 -10.08 -8.02 14.37
C THR A 44 -10.49 -7.96 15.83
N LYS A 45 -9.53 -7.62 16.70
CA LYS A 45 -9.75 -7.32 18.12
C LYS A 45 -9.23 -5.93 18.40
N ILE A 46 -10.14 -4.99 18.61
CA ILE A 46 -9.85 -3.58 18.82
C ILE A 46 -9.95 -3.28 20.31
N LYS A 47 -8.87 -2.74 20.88
CA LYS A 47 -8.78 -2.30 22.28
C LYS A 47 -9.15 -0.82 22.43
N THR A 48 -8.79 0.01 21.46
CA THR A 48 -9.13 1.43 21.45
C THR A 48 -9.70 1.81 20.10
N PHE A 49 -10.89 2.39 20.12
CA PHE A 49 -11.57 2.96 18.96
C PHE A 49 -12.05 4.36 19.35
N ASP A 50 -11.28 5.38 19.00
CA ASP A 50 -11.57 6.79 19.34
C ASP A 50 -11.63 7.63 18.06
N LEU A 51 -12.85 7.86 17.57
CA LEU A 51 -13.11 8.66 16.37
C LEU A 51 -12.75 10.13 16.55
N ASN A 52 -12.94 10.68 17.75
CA ASN A 52 -12.66 12.10 18.02
C ASN A 52 -11.15 12.37 18.01
N LYS A 53 -10.36 11.47 18.60
CA LYS A 53 -8.89 11.58 18.60
C LYS A 53 -8.25 10.94 17.37
N GLN A 54 -9.04 10.24 16.55
CA GLN A 54 -8.58 9.45 15.40
C GLN A 54 -7.49 8.46 15.82
N ARG A 55 -7.73 7.76 16.94
CA ARG A 55 -6.76 6.82 17.53
C ARG A 55 -7.34 5.42 17.61
N TYR A 56 -6.63 4.47 17.03
CA TYR A 56 -7.06 3.08 16.95
C TYR A 56 -5.94 2.16 17.44
N LEU A 57 -6.27 1.31 18.40
CA LEU A 57 -5.35 0.30 18.91
C LEU A 57 -5.98 -1.08 18.72
N ILE A 58 -5.36 -1.87 17.86
CA ILE A 58 -5.83 -3.17 17.41
C ILE A 58 -4.86 -4.21 17.96
N LYS A 59 -5.36 -5.12 18.79
CA LYS A 59 -4.54 -6.24 19.30
C LYS A 59 -4.24 -7.27 18.23
N GLN A 60 -5.22 -7.54 17.38
CA GLN A 60 -5.12 -8.56 16.35
C GLN A 60 -5.87 -8.08 15.11
N LEU A 61 -5.23 -8.17 13.95
CA LEU A 61 -5.84 -7.95 12.63
C LEU A 61 -5.42 -9.12 11.73
N SER A 62 -6.37 -9.97 11.36
CA SER A 62 -6.10 -11.14 10.54
C SER A 62 -7.04 -11.24 9.35
N LEU A 63 -6.46 -11.62 8.21
CA LEU A 63 -7.18 -11.90 6.97
C LEU A 63 -6.66 -13.23 6.42
N LYS A 64 -7.56 -14.13 6.04
CA LYS A 64 -7.20 -15.43 5.46
C LYS A 64 -8.06 -15.76 4.26
N ASN A 65 -7.48 -16.46 3.29
CA ASN A 65 -8.19 -17.05 2.16
C ASN A 65 -9.04 -16.03 1.39
N THR A 66 -8.52 -14.81 1.23
CA THR A 66 -9.26 -13.70 0.64
C THR A 66 -8.73 -13.40 -0.75
N SER A 67 -9.64 -13.15 -1.69
CA SER A 67 -9.31 -12.72 -3.04
C SER A 67 -10.07 -11.48 -3.45
N LEU A 68 -9.37 -10.53 -4.08
CA LEU A 68 -9.94 -9.32 -4.65
C LEU A 68 -9.54 -9.23 -6.12
N ASN A 69 -10.54 -9.09 -6.99
CA ASN A 69 -10.38 -8.64 -8.36
C ASN A 69 -11.00 -7.26 -8.48
N TYR A 70 -10.21 -6.29 -8.90
CA TYR A 70 -10.63 -4.94 -9.22
C TYR A 70 -10.22 -4.63 -10.66
N LEU A 71 -11.17 -4.21 -11.46
CA LEU A 71 -10.97 -3.79 -12.84
C LEU A 71 -11.62 -2.43 -13.03
N GLN A 72 -10.82 -1.45 -13.44
CA GLN A 72 -11.30 -0.14 -13.85
C GLN A 72 -11.10 0.05 -15.34
N GLN A 73 -12.22 0.28 -16.03
CA GLN A 73 -12.31 0.51 -17.46
C GLN A 73 -12.64 1.97 -17.76
N LYS A 74 -12.75 2.30 -19.05
CA LYS A 74 -13.19 3.63 -19.45
C LYS A 74 -14.65 3.85 -19.05
N PRO A 75 -14.96 4.94 -18.34
CA PRO A 75 -16.33 5.28 -17.99
C PRO A 75 -17.15 5.60 -19.25
N LEU A 76 -18.46 5.40 -19.19
CA LEU A 76 -19.37 5.80 -20.27
C LEU A 76 -19.35 7.33 -20.43
N THR A 77 -18.93 7.80 -21.60
CA THR A 77 -18.59 9.21 -21.90
C THR A 77 -19.76 10.20 -21.85
N GLN A 78 -21.00 9.75 -21.62
CA GLN A 78 -22.19 10.62 -21.58
C GLN A 78 -22.51 11.19 -20.18
N LEU A 79 -21.89 10.72 -19.10
CA LEU A 79 -22.14 11.24 -17.73
C LEU A 79 -20.93 11.91 -17.05
N VAL A 80 -19.76 11.91 -17.68
CA VAL A 80 -18.53 12.50 -17.09
C VAL A 80 -18.64 14.03 -16.92
N GLN A 81 -19.47 14.71 -17.73
CA GLN A 81 -19.65 16.17 -17.66
C GLN A 81 -20.51 16.65 -16.48
N HIS A 82 -21.26 15.76 -15.81
CA HIS A 82 -22.07 16.12 -14.64
C HIS A 82 -21.40 15.82 -13.29
N ILE A 83 -20.38 14.95 -13.26
CA ILE A 83 -19.67 14.58 -12.02
C ILE A 83 -18.64 15.66 -11.63
N SER A 84 -18.10 16.41 -12.60
CA SER A 84 -17.07 17.44 -12.35
C SER A 84 -17.56 18.64 -11.54
N LYS A 85 -18.87 18.74 -11.23
CA LYS A 85 -19.44 19.85 -10.44
C LYS A 85 -19.93 19.43 -9.05
N SER A 86 -19.99 18.15 -8.70
CA SER A 86 -20.62 17.70 -7.45
C SER A 86 -19.66 17.31 -6.33
N VAL A 87 -18.33 17.38 -6.56
CA VAL A 87 -17.33 16.96 -5.55
C VAL A 87 -16.62 18.16 -4.90
N ASP A 88 -16.83 19.38 -5.41
CA ASP A 88 -16.04 20.55 -5.00
C ASP A 88 -16.66 21.39 -3.87
N SER A 89 -17.64 20.84 -3.16
CA SER A 89 -18.23 21.47 -1.96
C SER A 89 -18.18 20.56 -0.73
N ALA A 90 -17.21 19.64 -0.66
CA ALA A 90 -16.82 19.09 0.63
C ALA A 90 -16.09 20.21 1.39
N GLU A 91 -16.72 20.71 2.45
CA GLU A 91 -16.10 21.52 3.50
C GLU A 91 -14.68 21.02 3.76
N LYS A 92 -13.68 21.90 3.64
CA LYS A 92 -12.28 21.63 4.03
C LYS A 92 -12.19 21.60 5.55
N GLU A 93 -12.97 20.75 6.19
CA GLU A 93 -12.71 20.34 7.56
C GLU A 93 -11.37 19.61 7.52
N GLN A 94 -10.34 20.27 8.07
CA GLN A 94 -9.00 19.74 8.18
C GLN A 94 -9.01 18.68 9.28
N GLY A 95 -9.67 17.56 8.98
CA GLY A 95 -9.84 16.44 9.89
C GLY A 95 -8.49 15.88 10.28
N LYS A 96 -8.34 15.58 11.57
CA LYS A 96 -7.14 14.93 12.10
C LYS A 96 -6.94 13.58 11.39
N LEU A 97 -5.76 13.33 10.85
CA LEU A 97 -5.44 12.03 10.26
C LEU A 97 -5.22 10.97 11.35
N PRO A 98 -5.56 9.71 11.09
CA PRO A 98 -5.54 8.68 12.11
C PRO A 98 -4.14 8.23 12.50
N TYR A 99 -4.05 7.81 13.76
CA TYR A 99 -2.94 7.07 14.33
C TYR A 99 -3.40 5.65 14.67
N ILE A 100 -2.78 4.66 14.02
CA ILE A 100 -3.20 3.25 14.11
C ILE A 100 -2.04 2.43 14.66
N GLU A 101 -2.32 1.66 15.71
CA GLU A 101 -1.40 0.67 16.29
C GLU A 101 -1.98 -0.72 16.11
N VAL A 102 -1.21 -1.67 15.58
CA VAL A 102 -1.59 -3.08 15.44
C VAL A 102 -0.54 -3.97 16.11
N GLU A 103 -0.90 -4.65 17.19
CA GLU A 103 0.05 -5.52 17.93
C GLU A 103 0.42 -6.75 17.10
N ASP A 104 -0.57 -7.44 16.52
CA ASP A 104 -0.40 -8.62 15.67
C ASP A 104 -1.20 -8.48 14.36
N PHE A 105 -0.48 -8.28 13.25
CA PHE A 105 -1.03 -8.21 11.90
C PHE A 105 -0.63 -9.46 11.13
N VAL A 106 -1.59 -10.23 10.61
CA VAL A 106 -1.30 -11.45 9.84
C VAL A 106 -2.26 -11.67 8.69
N PHE A 107 -1.73 -11.67 7.48
CA PHE A 107 -2.45 -12.02 6.26
C PHE A 107 -1.91 -13.34 5.70
N ASN A 108 -2.80 -14.30 5.44
CA ASN A 108 -2.44 -15.60 4.86
C ASN A 108 -3.29 -15.93 3.63
N ASN A 109 -2.66 -16.46 2.58
CA ASN A 109 -3.31 -16.86 1.34
C ASN A 109 -4.23 -15.75 0.79
N ILE A 110 -3.63 -14.60 0.48
CA ILE A 110 -4.32 -13.44 -0.11
C ILE A 110 -4.00 -13.37 -1.60
N LYS A 111 -5.03 -13.13 -2.40
CA LYS A 111 -4.89 -12.90 -3.85
C LYS A 111 -5.45 -11.53 -4.20
N LEU A 112 -4.63 -10.68 -4.78
CA LEU A 112 -5.02 -9.39 -5.29
C LEU A 112 -4.78 -9.36 -6.79
N ASN A 113 -5.79 -8.93 -7.53
CA ASN A 113 -5.69 -8.54 -8.91
C ASN A 113 -6.30 -7.16 -9.07
N TYR A 114 -5.45 -6.16 -9.29
CA TYR A 114 -5.84 -4.78 -9.55
C TYR A 114 -5.42 -4.43 -10.98
N ASP A 115 -6.37 -4.07 -11.82
CA ASP A 115 -6.14 -3.60 -13.19
C ASP A 115 -6.89 -2.28 -13.41
N ASP A 116 -6.17 -1.17 -13.26
CA ASP A 116 -6.67 0.15 -13.65
C ASP A 116 -6.18 0.47 -15.06
N GLN A 117 -7.09 0.33 -16.02
CA GLN A 117 -6.82 0.56 -17.44
C GLN A 117 -6.80 2.04 -17.81
N LEU A 118 -7.29 2.94 -16.93
CA LEU A 118 -7.23 4.39 -17.13
C LEU A 118 -5.82 4.91 -16.89
N SER A 119 -5.22 4.54 -15.76
CA SER A 119 -3.83 4.91 -15.44
C SER A 119 -2.80 3.92 -15.99
N ALA A 120 -3.26 2.80 -16.57
CA ALA A 120 -2.42 1.66 -16.96
C ALA A 120 -1.56 1.15 -15.79
N THR A 121 -2.16 1.08 -14.61
CA THR A 121 -1.57 0.55 -13.39
C THR A 121 -2.11 -0.84 -13.11
N ARG A 122 -1.22 -1.80 -12.88
CA ARG A 122 -1.54 -3.19 -12.59
C ARG A 122 -0.78 -3.66 -11.37
N ALA A 123 -1.48 -4.36 -10.48
CA ALA A 123 -0.88 -5.05 -9.37
C ALA A 123 -1.47 -6.46 -9.26
N LEU A 124 -0.61 -7.47 -9.33
CA LEU A 124 -0.96 -8.85 -9.00
C LEU A 124 -0.18 -9.24 -7.76
N ALA A 125 -0.85 -9.66 -6.70
CA ALA A 125 -0.19 -10.17 -5.51
C ALA A 125 -0.80 -11.50 -5.08
N VAL A 126 0.03 -12.53 -5.02
CA VAL A 126 -0.27 -13.79 -4.35
C VAL A 126 0.58 -13.81 -3.09
N ILE A 127 -0.03 -13.50 -1.96
CA ILE A 127 0.63 -13.40 -0.66
C ILE A 127 0.32 -14.67 0.12
N ASN A 128 1.32 -15.52 0.32
CA ASN A 128 1.14 -16.72 1.12
C ASN A 128 1.12 -16.37 2.62
N THR A 129 2.15 -15.67 3.09
CA THR A 129 2.25 -15.19 4.48
C THR A 129 2.79 -13.78 4.49
N LEU A 130 2.05 -12.85 5.08
CA LEU A 130 2.51 -11.51 5.45
C LEU A 130 2.21 -11.32 6.93
N GLY A 131 3.17 -10.80 7.70
CA GLY A 131 2.88 -10.37 9.06
C GLY A 131 3.74 -9.21 9.53
N LEU A 132 3.14 -8.41 10.42
CA LEU A 132 3.78 -7.25 11.03
C LEU A 132 3.55 -7.31 12.53
N ALA A 133 4.60 -7.14 13.32
CA ALA A 133 4.53 -7.10 14.78
C ALA A 133 4.65 -5.65 15.27
N LYS A 134 3.73 -5.22 16.15
CA LYS A 134 3.69 -3.85 16.71
C LYS A 134 3.77 -2.76 15.64
N LEU A 135 2.96 -2.91 14.60
CA LEU A 135 2.81 -1.92 13.54
C LEU A 135 2.28 -0.61 14.15
N LYS A 136 2.87 0.51 13.77
CA LYS A 136 2.41 1.87 14.06
C LYS A 136 2.33 2.63 12.75
N VAL A 137 1.20 3.27 12.53
CA VAL A 137 0.90 4.07 11.34
C VAL A 137 0.48 5.45 11.80
N ASP A 138 1.34 6.43 11.54
CA ASP A 138 1.08 7.83 11.76
C ASP A 138 0.88 8.50 10.40
N LEU A 139 -0.38 8.63 9.98
CA LEU A 139 -0.71 9.26 8.71
C LEU A 139 -0.47 10.78 8.73
N THR A 140 -0.48 11.41 9.91
CA THR A 140 -0.19 12.85 10.04
C THR A 140 1.26 13.13 9.68
N ASN A 141 2.18 12.28 10.14
CA ASN A 141 3.61 12.44 9.93
C ASN A 141 4.17 11.56 8.80
N SER A 142 3.32 10.83 8.07
CA SER A 142 3.74 9.83 7.06
C SER A 142 4.80 8.85 7.58
N LYS A 143 4.64 8.43 8.85
CA LYS A 143 5.62 7.59 9.55
C LYS A 143 5.03 6.22 9.83
N TYR A 144 5.77 5.19 9.45
CA TYR A 144 5.36 3.81 9.58
C TYR A 144 6.46 3.02 10.29
N GLU A 145 6.10 2.30 11.34
CA GLU A 145 7.05 1.55 12.16
C GLU A 145 6.52 0.14 12.42
N ALA A 146 7.40 -0.86 12.47
CA ALA A 146 7.08 -2.17 13.03
C ALA A 146 8.31 -2.79 13.68
N ASP A 147 8.10 -3.61 14.71
CA ASP A 147 9.18 -4.39 15.32
C ASP A 147 9.66 -5.49 14.37
N GLU A 148 8.75 -6.15 13.67
CA GLU A 148 9.08 -7.20 12.71
C GLU A 148 8.17 -7.12 11.49
N ALA A 149 8.75 -7.33 10.31
CA ALA A 149 8.04 -7.54 9.07
C ALA A 149 8.47 -8.87 8.44
N LYS A 150 7.51 -9.75 8.22
CA LYS A 150 7.71 -11.04 7.53
C LYS A 150 6.91 -11.09 6.25
N LEU A 151 7.52 -11.59 5.19
CA LEU A 151 6.82 -11.96 3.96
C LEU A 151 7.44 -13.24 3.44
N HIS A 152 6.65 -14.30 3.30
CA HIS A 152 7.14 -15.60 2.87
C HIS A 152 6.36 -16.12 1.66
N GLN A 153 7.08 -16.77 0.75
CA GLN A 153 6.54 -17.54 -0.37
C GLN A 153 5.51 -16.77 -1.20
N SER A 154 5.74 -15.47 -1.38
CA SER A 154 4.80 -14.56 -2.03
C SER A 154 5.31 -14.14 -3.41
N ASN A 155 4.38 -13.89 -4.33
CA ASN A 155 4.68 -13.38 -5.67
C ASN A 155 3.92 -12.07 -5.90
N ILE A 156 4.66 -10.99 -6.15
CA ILE A 156 4.13 -9.65 -6.30
C ILE A 156 4.62 -9.06 -7.62
N LEU A 157 3.69 -8.68 -8.49
CA LEU A 157 3.95 -7.95 -9.73
C LEU A 157 3.28 -6.59 -9.62
N PHE A 158 4.04 -5.55 -9.91
CA PHE A 158 3.54 -4.20 -10.07
C PHE A 158 4.00 -3.64 -11.41
N ALA A 159 3.08 -3.11 -12.20
CA ALA A 159 3.39 -2.44 -13.45
C ALA A 159 2.59 -1.15 -13.54
N PHE A 160 3.19 -0.09 -14.07
CA PHE A 160 2.50 1.18 -14.25
C PHE A 160 3.06 1.92 -15.46
N LYS A 161 2.25 2.79 -16.05
CA LYS A 161 2.71 3.73 -17.07
C LYS A 161 2.69 5.15 -16.50
N PRO A 162 3.85 5.80 -16.29
CA PRO A 162 3.89 7.20 -15.90
C PRO A 162 3.08 8.06 -16.87
N ALA A 163 2.36 9.04 -16.34
CA ALA A 163 1.74 10.05 -17.17
C ALA A 163 2.82 10.74 -18.03
N PRO A 164 2.56 11.00 -19.33
CA PRO A 164 3.50 11.74 -20.15
C PRO A 164 3.78 13.09 -19.49
N ALA A 165 5.06 13.48 -19.41
CA ALA A 165 5.43 14.80 -18.90
C ALA A 165 4.65 15.86 -19.70
N SER A 166 3.81 16.64 -19.01
CA SER A 166 3.02 17.69 -19.66
C SER A 166 3.96 18.66 -20.36
N LYS A 167 3.90 18.71 -21.70
CA LYS A 167 4.66 19.65 -22.53
C LYS A 167 3.97 21.02 -22.62
N THR A 168 2.94 21.27 -21.83
CA THR A 168 2.13 22.49 -21.92
C THR A 168 1.97 23.11 -20.56
N SER A 169 3.00 23.85 -20.17
CA SER A 169 2.89 24.97 -19.26
C SER A 169 4.09 25.86 -19.55
N THR A 170 3.84 27.05 -20.08
CA THR A 170 4.69 28.21 -19.81
C THR A 170 4.73 28.39 -18.29
N ALA A 171 5.58 27.62 -17.63
CA ALA A 171 5.74 27.65 -16.20
C ALA A 171 6.38 28.99 -15.86
N LYS A 172 5.59 29.87 -15.22
CA LYS A 172 6.13 30.63 -14.09
C LYS A 172 7.04 29.67 -13.32
N LYS A 173 8.26 30.10 -13.08
CA LYS A 173 9.18 29.42 -12.16
C LYS A 173 8.54 29.46 -10.79
N ASP A 174 7.59 28.56 -10.54
CA ASP A 174 7.13 28.24 -9.22
C ASP A 174 8.35 27.64 -8.55
N THR A 175 9.04 28.47 -7.76
CA THR A 175 9.97 28.04 -6.74
C THR A 175 9.19 27.31 -5.66
N VAL A 176 8.54 26.19 -6.01
CA VAL A 176 8.24 25.16 -5.03
C VAL A 176 9.58 24.48 -4.82
N THR A 177 10.31 24.96 -3.82
CA THR A 177 11.33 24.16 -3.15
C THR A 177 10.64 22.84 -2.84
N THR A 178 10.98 21.77 -3.57
CA THR A 178 10.46 20.42 -3.31
C THR A 178 10.93 20.06 -1.92
N ALA A 179 10.09 20.31 -0.91
CA ALA A 179 10.32 19.83 0.42
C ALA A 179 10.47 18.30 0.32
N PRO A 180 11.53 17.72 0.91
CA PRO A 180 11.71 16.28 0.87
C PRO A 180 10.47 15.59 1.42
N SER A 181 10.08 14.47 0.80
CA SER A 181 8.92 13.69 1.23
C SER A 181 9.05 13.36 2.74
N PRO A 182 8.01 13.59 3.55
CA PRO A 182 8.03 13.27 4.97
C PRO A 182 8.00 11.76 5.25
N LEU A 183 7.88 10.93 4.20
CA LEU A 183 7.77 9.48 4.32
C LEU A 183 8.96 8.89 5.08
N ALA A 184 8.66 8.22 6.19
CA ALA A 184 9.65 7.51 6.99
C ALA A 184 9.15 6.09 7.31
N LEU A 185 9.99 5.10 7.03
CA LEU A 185 9.76 3.69 7.37
C LEU A 185 10.83 3.23 8.34
N LEU A 186 10.45 2.58 9.45
CA LEU A 186 11.38 1.97 10.40
C LEU A 186 10.95 0.54 10.74
N LEU A 187 11.80 -0.42 10.46
CA LEU A 187 11.58 -1.83 10.76
C LEU A 187 12.77 -2.34 11.59
N LYS A 188 12.52 -2.84 12.80
CA LYS A 188 13.62 -3.38 13.61
C LYS A 188 14.16 -4.67 13.02
N LYS A 189 13.29 -5.49 12.43
CA LYS A 189 13.64 -6.75 11.76
C LYS A 189 12.80 -6.96 10.49
N ILE A 190 13.44 -7.44 9.44
CA ILE A 190 12.82 -7.94 8.21
C ILE A 190 13.22 -9.41 8.03
N ASP A 191 12.25 -10.24 7.69
CA ASP A 191 12.42 -11.65 7.30
C ASP A 191 11.65 -11.94 6.01
N LEU A 192 12.37 -11.93 4.89
CA LEU A 192 11.85 -12.31 3.58
C LEU A 192 12.34 -13.72 3.24
N GLN A 193 11.44 -14.60 2.81
CA GLN A 193 11.79 -15.96 2.44
C GLN A 193 11.07 -16.41 1.17
N GLY A 194 11.82 -16.80 0.14
CA GLY A 194 11.30 -17.42 -1.07
C GLY A 194 10.33 -16.55 -1.87
N ASN A 195 10.48 -15.22 -1.83
CA ASN A 195 9.56 -14.32 -2.51
C ASN A 195 10.00 -14.03 -3.96
N SER A 196 9.05 -13.59 -4.78
CA SER A 196 9.31 -13.06 -6.12
C SER A 196 8.65 -11.69 -6.27
N PHE A 197 9.37 -10.76 -6.89
CA PHE A 197 8.97 -9.38 -7.10
C PHE A 197 9.24 -8.96 -8.53
N GLN A 198 8.22 -8.47 -9.22
CA GLN A 198 8.34 -7.88 -10.53
C GLN A 198 7.88 -6.43 -10.49
N PHE A 199 8.68 -5.55 -11.07
CA PHE A 199 8.38 -4.14 -11.23
C PHE A 199 8.59 -3.73 -12.68
N ASP A 200 7.58 -3.13 -13.30
CA ASP A 200 7.63 -2.66 -14.68
C ASP A 200 7.12 -1.23 -14.83
N ASN A 201 8.02 -0.33 -15.18
CA ASN A 201 7.69 0.99 -15.72
C ASN A 201 7.42 0.86 -17.22
N LEU A 202 6.14 0.75 -17.60
CA LEU A 202 5.68 0.58 -18.99
C LEU A 202 5.95 1.81 -19.88
N GLY A 203 6.36 2.94 -19.30
CA GLY A 203 6.78 4.13 -20.03
C GLY A 203 8.27 4.14 -20.40
N ALA A 204 9.08 3.27 -19.79
CA ALA A 204 10.50 3.16 -20.07
C ALA A 204 10.77 2.09 -21.14
N LYS A 205 11.87 2.27 -21.89
CA LYS A 205 12.37 1.23 -22.80
C LYS A 205 13.33 0.32 -22.02
N PRO A 206 13.26 -1.00 -22.20
CA PRO A 206 14.21 -1.91 -21.56
C PRO A 206 15.66 -1.61 -21.94
N THR A 207 16.56 -1.68 -20.97
CA THR A 207 18.02 -1.66 -21.23
C THR A 207 18.57 -3.08 -21.27
N ASN A 208 19.52 -3.35 -22.16
CA ASN A 208 20.26 -4.62 -22.19
C ASN A 208 21.58 -4.56 -21.39
N LYS A 209 21.90 -3.42 -20.78
CA LYS A 209 23.13 -3.22 -19.99
C LYS A 209 22.81 -3.09 -18.51
N GLY A 210 23.52 -3.83 -17.66
CA GLY A 210 23.39 -3.76 -16.19
C GLY A 210 22.00 -4.14 -15.67
N ILE A 211 21.73 -3.80 -14.41
CA ILE A 211 20.41 -3.94 -13.79
C ILE A 211 19.48 -2.87 -14.37
N ASP A 212 18.30 -3.28 -14.81
CA ASP A 212 17.27 -2.37 -15.30
C ASP A 212 16.34 -1.98 -14.14
N PHE A 213 16.57 -0.83 -13.51
CA PHE A 213 15.72 -0.36 -12.41
C PHE A 213 14.30 0.01 -12.86
N ASN A 214 14.04 0.15 -14.17
CA ASN A 214 12.68 0.33 -14.68
C ASN A 214 11.96 -1.01 -14.90
N HIS A 215 12.70 -2.12 -15.00
CA HIS A 215 12.18 -3.44 -15.31
C HIS A 215 12.91 -4.49 -14.44
N LEU A 216 12.48 -4.62 -13.19
CA LEU A 216 13.06 -5.57 -12.24
C LEU A 216 12.24 -6.86 -12.24
N ASN A 217 12.92 -8.00 -12.24
CA ASN A 217 12.27 -9.30 -12.07
C ASN A 217 13.12 -10.17 -11.15
N ILE A 218 12.82 -10.06 -9.86
CA ILE A 218 13.52 -10.70 -8.76
C ILE A 218 12.78 -11.98 -8.41
N SER A 219 13.51 -13.09 -8.36
CA SER A 219 13.01 -14.39 -7.91
C SER A 219 13.86 -14.96 -6.78
N GLY A 220 13.24 -15.77 -5.93
CA GLY A 220 13.91 -16.43 -4.81
C GLY A 220 14.52 -15.44 -3.82
N LEU A 221 13.87 -14.29 -3.58
CA LEU A 221 14.31 -13.29 -2.63
C LEU A 221 14.20 -13.84 -1.21
N ASN A 222 15.37 -14.03 -0.61
CA ASN A 222 15.54 -14.20 0.83
C ASN A 222 16.30 -13.00 1.38
N LEU A 223 15.88 -12.46 2.51
CA LEU A 223 16.54 -11.33 3.16
C LEU A 223 16.25 -11.34 4.66
N GLY A 224 17.29 -11.51 5.46
CA GLY A 224 17.27 -11.22 6.90
C GLY A 224 18.03 -9.92 7.16
N ALA A 225 17.35 -8.91 7.71
CA ALA A 225 17.97 -7.63 8.03
C ALA A 225 17.41 -7.01 9.31
N ASN A 226 18.26 -6.27 10.02
CA ASN A 226 17.88 -5.53 11.22
C ASN A 226 18.05 -4.02 11.02
N ASN A 227 17.32 -3.23 11.82
CA ASN A 227 17.38 -1.77 11.84
C ASN A 227 17.27 -1.17 10.43
N VAL A 228 16.24 -1.60 9.70
CA VAL A 228 15.96 -1.10 8.35
C VAL A 228 15.21 0.21 8.47
N SER A 229 15.73 1.25 7.83
CA SER A 229 15.09 2.56 7.78
C SER A 229 15.11 3.12 6.36
N TYR A 230 14.01 3.73 5.95
CA TYR A 230 13.92 4.55 4.76
C TYR A 230 13.41 5.94 5.15
N ASN A 231 14.03 6.98 4.59
CA ASN A 231 13.53 8.35 4.62
C ASN A 231 14.15 9.13 3.44
N ALA A 232 13.92 10.45 3.38
CA ALA A 232 14.49 11.31 2.35
C ALA A 232 16.03 11.30 2.25
N SER A 233 16.74 10.86 3.30
CA SER A 233 18.21 10.71 3.29
C SER A 233 18.68 9.36 2.73
N GLY A 234 17.77 8.49 2.29
CA GLY A 234 18.09 7.19 1.68
C GLY A 234 17.69 5.99 2.55
N ILE A 235 18.30 4.84 2.25
CA ILE A 235 18.03 3.55 2.91
C ILE A 235 19.21 3.16 3.78
N LYS A 236 18.92 2.72 5.01
CA LYS A 236 19.90 2.08 5.89
C LYS A 236 19.38 0.71 6.32
N ALA A 237 20.26 -0.28 6.34
CA ALA A 237 19.93 -1.61 6.83
C ALA A 237 21.20 -2.32 7.34
N ASN A 238 21.06 -3.09 8.42
CA ASN A 238 22.06 -4.08 8.82
C ASN A 238 21.64 -5.42 8.23
N VAL A 239 22.16 -5.76 7.06
CA VAL A 239 21.83 -7.00 6.36
C VAL A 239 22.61 -8.15 6.99
N GLU A 240 21.91 -9.17 7.48
CA GLU A 240 22.53 -10.37 8.06
C GLU A 240 22.77 -11.43 6.98
N ASN A 241 21.77 -11.66 6.14
CA ASN A 241 21.82 -12.57 5.01
C ASN A 241 20.91 -12.05 3.89
N GLY A 242 21.25 -12.38 2.64
CA GLY A 242 20.38 -12.07 1.51
C GLY A 242 20.76 -12.86 0.27
N THR A 243 19.75 -13.34 -0.44
CA THR A 243 19.91 -14.00 -1.75
C THR A 243 18.82 -13.52 -2.68
N LEU A 244 19.18 -13.24 -3.93
CA LEU A 244 18.21 -12.93 -4.98
C LEU A 244 18.72 -13.36 -6.34
N ARG A 245 17.79 -13.53 -7.29
CA ARG A 245 18.09 -13.79 -8.69
C ARG A 245 17.30 -12.81 -9.55
N ASP A 246 18.00 -11.96 -10.29
CA ASP A 246 17.36 -11.13 -11.32
C ASP A 246 17.35 -11.84 -12.68
N LYS A 247 16.31 -11.61 -13.50
CA LYS A 247 16.13 -12.23 -14.82
C LYS A 247 17.33 -12.05 -15.75
N LYS A 248 18.16 -11.02 -15.54
CA LYS A 248 19.44 -10.84 -16.26
C LYS A 248 20.59 -11.73 -15.77
N ARG A 249 20.30 -12.78 -15.00
CA ARG A 249 21.27 -13.76 -14.45
C ARG A 249 22.30 -13.15 -13.50
N VAL A 250 21.98 -12.03 -12.87
CA VAL A 250 22.78 -11.47 -11.78
C VAL A 250 22.37 -12.17 -10.49
N TYR A 251 23.29 -12.96 -9.93
CA TYR A 251 23.15 -13.57 -8.62
C TYR A 251 23.82 -12.64 -7.60
N ALA A 252 23.09 -12.23 -6.58
CA ALA A 252 23.65 -11.46 -5.49
C ALA A 252 23.51 -12.23 -4.17
N TYR A 253 24.63 -12.38 -3.46
CA TYR A 253 24.73 -13.00 -2.14
C TYR A 253 25.33 -11.99 -1.17
N TRP A 254 24.70 -11.85 -0.01
CA TRP A 254 25.17 -10.94 1.04
C TRP A 254 25.22 -11.68 2.36
N PHE A 255 26.33 -11.54 3.08
CA PHE A 255 26.52 -12.01 4.46
C PHE A 255 27.02 -10.85 5.31
N LYS A 256 26.34 -10.58 6.44
CA LYS A 256 26.66 -9.56 7.46
C LYS A 256 27.32 -8.28 6.92
N ARG A 257 26.53 -7.31 6.46
CA ARG A 257 27.01 -5.99 6.04
C ARG A 257 26.13 -4.85 6.58
N ARG A 258 26.78 -3.74 6.94
CA ARG A 258 26.09 -2.44 7.04
C ARG A 258 25.98 -1.86 5.64
N CYS A 259 24.75 -1.69 5.18
CA CYS A 259 24.46 -1.07 3.90
C CYS A 259 23.87 0.33 4.12
N ARG A 260 24.41 1.31 3.39
CA ARG A 260 23.85 2.65 3.26
C ARG A 260 23.79 2.95 1.77
N VAL A 261 22.58 3.20 1.28
CA VAL A 261 22.30 3.54 -0.13
C VAL A 261 21.69 4.93 -0.15
#